data_AF-A0A7M6DPC3-F1
#
_entry.id   AF-A0A7M6DPC3-F1
#
_cell.length_a   1.000
_cell.length_b   1.000
_cell.length_c   1.000
_cell.angle_alpha   90.00
_cell.angle_beta   90.00
_cell.angle_gamma   90.00
#
_symmetry.space_group_name_H-M   'P 1'
#
loop_
_entity.id
_entity.type
_entity.pdbx_description
1 polymer ?
#
loop_
_entity_poly.entity_id
_entity_poly.type
_entity_poly.pdbx_seq_one_letter_code
_entity_poly.pdbx_strand_id
1 'polypeptide(L)'
;MKKTVLLFLLVCRVFGQNVVKKASIETLDNLATQIREKIDGNPRLAAGFVRLSFHDCVGEDRCDGCINYQEPDNAGIPRYTAVLNDLYEPVKNDITRADLYAYAGVVAANYASSRDAVFDMTKFKVGRHDCSESGDETDLDEHFPSNNFQNVEELHAYFNKEFGLSLQESVALMGAHSLGRMETANSGYEGPWVPGTGQDVLNSDYYREVVNVPWFLKTMPTNSAKHQWQRRAPSLGVGNSPGQNRQPDNVLLNTDAALAVNLQLNQDTGAFQDGAECVMCPPNRRPPPGGIPCCDEDTPGREICSQYITDNPGWMCD
;
A
#
# COMPACT_ATOMS: atom_id res chain seq x y z
N MET A 1 25.10 -3.97 -2.79
CA MET A 1 23.98 -4.89 -3.07
C MET A 1 22.73 -4.13 -2.67
N LYS A 2 22.08 -3.44 -3.62
CA LYS A 2 20.84 -2.71 -3.35
C LYS A 2 19.75 -3.75 -3.14
N LYS A 3 19.07 -3.68 -1.99
CA LYS A 3 18.06 -4.63 -1.55
C LYS A 3 16.73 -3.94 -1.85
N THR A 4 15.88 -4.56 -2.65
CA THR A 4 14.55 -4.01 -2.94
C THR A 4 13.63 -4.19 -1.73
N VAL A 5 12.97 -3.14 -1.26
CA VAL A 5 11.98 -3.09 -0.17
C VAL A 5 10.87 -4.10 -0.31
N LEU A 6 10.38 -4.31 -1.54
CA LEU A 6 9.34 -5.30 -1.78
C LEU A 6 9.80 -6.74 -1.47
N LEU A 7 11.12 -6.96 -1.47
CA LEU A 7 11.77 -8.22 -1.09
C LEU A 7 11.98 -8.31 0.43
N PHE A 8 11.99 -7.19 1.16
CA PHE A 8 12.31 -7.13 2.60
C PHE A 8 11.13 -7.54 3.49
N LEU A 9 9.90 -7.22 3.08
CA LEU A 9 8.68 -7.78 3.70
C LEU A 9 8.63 -9.32 3.63
N LEU A 10 9.46 -9.93 2.78
CA LEU A 10 9.44 -11.36 2.46
C LEU A 10 10.67 -12.12 2.97
N VAL A 11 11.45 -11.51 3.87
CA VAL A 11 12.56 -12.20 4.56
C VAL A 11 12.15 -12.48 6.00
N CYS A 12 11.21 -13.41 6.21
CA CYS A 12 10.94 -13.91 7.56
C CYS A 12 12.18 -14.65 8.12
N ARG A 13 12.53 -14.33 9.37
CA ARG A 13 13.52 -15.09 10.15
C ARG A 13 12.94 -16.47 10.44
N VAL A 14 13.52 -17.51 9.85
CA VAL A 14 13.17 -18.90 10.14
C VAL A 14 13.60 -19.25 11.57
N PHE A 15 12.64 -19.48 12.48
CA PHE A 15 12.86 -20.20 13.74
C PHE A 15 12.08 -21.52 13.71
N GLY A 16 12.73 -22.60 14.15
CA GLY A 16 12.06 -23.84 14.56
C GLY A 16 12.05 -24.95 13.52
N GLN A 17 12.67 -26.08 13.87
CA GLN A 17 12.79 -27.28 13.06
C GLN A 17 11.45 -28.05 13.02
N ASN A 18 10.84 -28.10 11.84
CA ASN A 18 10.07 -29.23 11.30
C ASN A 18 10.18 -29.18 9.79
N VAL A 19 9.88 -30.28 9.07
CA VAL A 19 10.07 -30.37 7.60
C VAL A 19 9.23 -29.29 6.92
N VAL A 20 9.86 -28.16 6.63
CA VAL A 20 9.22 -27.05 5.92
C VAL A 20 9.02 -27.50 4.49
N LYS A 21 7.78 -27.45 3.98
CA LYS A 21 7.53 -27.63 2.55
C LYS A 21 8.35 -26.58 1.81
N LYS A 22 9.20 -27.02 0.89
CA LYS A 22 10.00 -26.13 0.07
C LYS A 22 9.61 -26.38 -1.37
N ALA A 23 8.83 -25.45 -1.92
CA ALA A 23 8.41 -25.53 -3.31
C ALA A 23 9.62 -25.69 -4.22
N SER A 24 9.48 -26.57 -5.22
CA SER A 24 10.48 -26.71 -6.27
C SER A 24 10.46 -25.47 -7.18
N ILE A 25 11.55 -25.26 -7.94
CA ILE A 25 11.59 -24.20 -8.96
C ILE A 25 10.46 -24.39 -9.97
N GLU A 26 10.20 -25.63 -10.38
CA GLU A 26 9.11 -25.96 -11.31
C GLU A 26 7.73 -25.59 -10.74
N THR A 27 7.49 -25.88 -9.45
CA THR A 27 6.25 -25.49 -8.77
C THR A 27 6.08 -23.98 -8.77
N LEU A 28 7.14 -23.22 -8.45
CA LEU A 28 7.11 -21.76 -8.45
C LEU A 28 6.90 -21.19 -9.85
N ASP A 29 7.59 -21.70 -10.88
CA ASP A 29 7.44 -21.25 -12.26
C ASP A 29 6.02 -21.49 -12.79
N ASN A 30 5.44 -22.66 -12.49
CA ASN A 30 4.07 -22.98 -12.84
C ASN A 30 3.05 -22.07 -12.12
N LEU A 31 3.27 -21.78 -10.83
CA LEU A 31 2.43 -20.85 -10.07
C LEU A 31 2.56 -19.42 -10.59
N ALA A 32 3.77 -18.95 -10.90
CA ALA A 32 3.98 -17.61 -11.45
C ALA A 32 3.24 -17.44 -12.78
N THR A 33 3.25 -18.46 -13.63
CA THR A 33 2.50 -18.46 -14.90
C THR A 33 1.00 -18.35 -14.64
N GLN A 34 0.45 -19.20 -13.78
CA GLN A 34 -0.98 -19.17 -13.45
C GLN A 34 -1.41 -17.85 -12.78
N ILE A 35 -0.60 -17.29 -11.89
CA ILE A 35 -0.87 -15.99 -11.26
C ILE A 35 -0.91 -14.88 -12.31
N ARG A 36 0.04 -14.86 -13.26
CA ARG A 36 0.02 -13.90 -14.37
C ARG A 36 -1.23 -14.06 -15.24
N GLU A 37 -1.64 -15.27 -15.57
CA GLU A 37 -2.88 -15.53 -16.32
C GLU A 37 -4.12 -15.01 -15.58
N LYS A 38 -4.17 -15.15 -14.24
CA LYS A 38 -5.24 -14.55 -13.43
C LYS A 38 -5.21 -13.02 -13.54
N ILE A 39 -4.04 -12.39 -13.44
CA ILE A 39 -3.86 -10.94 -13.57
C ILE A 39 -4.24 -10.46 -14.99
N ASP A 40 -3.85 -11.18 -16.04
CA ASP A 40 -4.22 -10.87 -17.43
C ASP A 40 -5.74 -10.86 -17.61
N GLY A 41 -6.44 -11.81 -16.97
CA GLY A 41 -7.90 -11.88 -16.96
C GLY A 41 -8.58 -10.80 -16.12
N ASN A 42 -7.90 -10.27 -15.10
CA ASN A 42 -8.38 -9.20 -14.24
C ASN A 42 -7.21 -8.39 -13.63
N PRO A 43 -6.78 -7.28 -14.25
CA PRO A 43 -5.63 -6.49 -13.79
C PRO A 43 -5.71 -6.01 -12.33
N ARG A 44 -6.92 -5.84 -11.79
CA ARG A 44 -7.13 -5.47 -10.37
C ARG A 44 -6.59 -6.50 -9.38
N LEU A 45 -6.34 -7.74 -9.82
CA LEU A 45 -5.74 -8.77 -8.98
C LEU A 45 -4.28 -8.45 -8.64
N ALA A 46 -3.54 -7.71 -9.48
CA ALA A 46 -2.16 -7.36 -9.17
C ALA A 46 -2.08 -6.52 -7.88
N ALA A 47 -2.83 -5.41 -7.82
CA ALA A 47 -2.94 -4.58 -6.62
C ALA A 47 -3.48 -5.38 -5.43
N GLY A 48 -4.44 -6.29 -5.69
CA GLY A 48 -5.02 -7.15 -4.67
C GLY A 48 -4.04 -8.12 -4.02
N PHE A 49 -3.18 -8.76 -4.81
CA PHE A 49 -2.16 -9.70 -4.32
C PHE A 49 -1.03 -8.96 -3.59
N VAL A 50 -0.65 -7.77 -4.05
CA VAL A 50 0.29 -6.91 -3.31
C VAL A 50 -0.31 -6.51 -1.95
N ARG A 51 -1.58 -6.09 -1.91
CA ARG A 51 -2.28 -5.80 -0.65
C ARG A 51 -2.36 -7.02 0.26
N LEU A 52 -2.82 -8.16 -0.25
CA LEU A 52 -2.91 -9.40 0.53
C LEU A 52 -1.55 -9.75 1.15
N SER A 53 -0.47 -9.70 0.36
CA SER A 53 0.88 -10.01 0.86
C SER A 53 1.35 -9.03 1.94
N PHE A 54 0.95 -7.75 1.88
CA PHE A 54 1.26 -6.81 2.97
C PHE A 54 0.47 -7.17 4.24
N HIS A 55 -0.84 -7.39 4.10
CA HIS A 55 -1.73 -7.67 5.23
C HIS A 55 -1.39 -8.99 5.96
N ASP A 56 -1.06 -10.04 5.20
CA ASP A 56 -0.57 -11.32 5.75
C ASP A 56 0.73 -11.17 6.57
N CYS A 57 1.49 -10.11 6.31
CA CYS A 57 2.79 -9.87 6.94
C CYS A 57 2.75 -8.86 8.10
N VAL A 58 1.59 -8.26 8.43
CA VAL A 58 1.45 -7.35 9.58
C VAL A 58 1.18 -8.16 10.84
N GLY A 59 1.92 -7.90 11.93
CA GLY A 59 1.72 -8.56 13.23
C GLY A 59 2.96 -9.27 13.77
N GLU A 60 2.83 -10.04 14.85
CA GLU A 60 3.98 -10.75 15.44
C GLU A 60 4.41 -11.99 14.62
N ASP A 61 3.47 -12.74 14.05
CA ASP A 61 3.70 -14.04 13.39
C ASP A 61 3.90 -13.96 11.86
N ARG A 62 3.91 -12.74 11.30
CA ARG A 62 4.20 -12.30 9.92
C ARG A 62 4.37 -13.36 8.84
N CYS A 63 3.53 -13.22 7.81
CA CYS A 63 3.57 -13.93 6.55
C CYS A 63 3.38 -15.43 6.76
N ASP A 64 2.32 -15.81 7.48
CA ASP A 64 2.01 -17.19 7.86
C ASP A 64 0.77 -17.74 7.14
N GLY A 65 0.31 -17.03 6.10
CA GLY A 65 -0.78 -17.45 5.25
C GLY A 65 -2.15 -17.37 5.94
N CYS A 66 -2.28 -16.65 7.04
CA CYS A 66 -3.52 -16.53 7.78
C CYS A 66 -4.04 -15.11 7.77
N ILE A 67 -5.36 -14.97 7.60
CA ILE A 67 -6.02 -13.67 7.57
C ILE A 67 -7.19 -13.71 8.53
N ASN A 68 -7.31 -12.68 9.36
CA ASN A 68 -8.52 -12.43 10.10
C ASN A 68 -9.53 -11.69 9.24
N TYR A 69 -10.49 -12.41 8.67
CA TYR A 69 -11.52 -11.77 7.84
C TYR A 69 -12.52 -10.92 8.62
N GLN A 70 -12.47 -10.95 9.97
CA GLN A 70 -13.29 -10.10 10.83
C GLN A 70 -12.63 -8.76 11.16
N GLU A 71 -11.32 -8.64 10.94
CA GLU A 71 -10.58 -7.39 11.09
C GLU A 71 -11.03 -6.39 10.01
N PRO A 72 -11.58 -5.21 10.38
CA PRO A 72 -12.01 -4.19 9.43
C PRO A 72 -10.96 -3.82 8.36
N ASP A 73 -9.68 -3.75 8.70
CA ASP A 73 -8.62 -3.41 7.73
C ASP A 73 -8.40 -4.52 6.68
N ASN A 74 -8.83 -5.75 6.95
CA ASN A 74 -8.83 -6.87 6.00
C ASN A 74 -10.07 -6.93 5.11
N ALA A 75 -11.01 -5.98 5.24
CA ALA A 75 -12.21 -5.95 4.39
C ALA A 75 -11.85 -6.00 2.89
N GLY A 76 -12.58 -6.82 2.14
CA GLY A 76 -12.36 -7.04 0.71
C GLY A 76 -11.17 -7.94 0.34
N ILE A 77 -10.35 -8.41 1.30
CA ILE A 77 -9.30 -9.42 1.05
C ILE A 77 -9.84 -10.80 0.62
N PRO A 78 -10.99 -11.31 1.11
CA PRO A 78 -11.46 -12.65 0.76
C PRO A 78 -11.52 -12.97 -0.74
N ARG A 79 -11.75 -11.96 -1.59
CA ARG A 79 -11.79 -12.14 -3.05
C ARG A 79 -10.43 -12.48 -3.66
N TYR A 80 -9.33 -12.14 -2.98
CA TYR A 80 -7.96 -12.43 -3.41
C TYR A 80 -7.47 -13.76 -2.86
N THR A 81 -7.76 -14.04 -1.58
CA THR A 81 -7.44 -15.34 -0.97
C THR A 81 -8.20 -16.46 -1.66
N ALA A 82 -9.46 -16.26 -2.05
CA ALA A 82 -10.21 -17.25 -2.86
C ALA A 82 -9.48 -17.62 -4.16
N VAL A 83 -8.97 -16.63 -4.91
CA VAL A 83 -8.26 -16.89 -6.18
C VAL A 83 -6.96 -17.66 -5.95
N LEU A 84 -6.20 -17.31 -4.89
CA LEU A 84 -4.95 -18.00 -4.59
C LEU A 84 -5.19 -19.38 -3.99
N ASN A 85 -6.23 -19.57 -3.18
CA ASN A 85 -6.59 -20.86 -2.59
C ASN A 85 -7.03 -21.86 -3.67
N ASP A 86 -7.72 -21.41 -4.73
CA ASP A 86 -8.01 -22.25 -5.90
C ASP A 86 -6.72 -22.75 -6.59
N LEU A 87 -5.67 -21.92 -6.64
CA LEU A 87 -4.35 -22.32 -7.15
C LEU A 87 -3.57 -23.18 -6.16
N TYR A 88 -3.81 -23.00 -4.86
CA TYR A 88 -3.14 -23.72 -3.78
C TYR A 88 -3.58 -25.19 -3.72
N GLU A 89 -4.89 -25.47 -3.83
CA GLU A 89 -5.44 -26.81 -3.58
C GLU A 89 -4.75 -27.95 -4.36
N PRO A 90 -4.43 -27.81 -5.66
CA PRO A 90 -3.74 -28.87 -6.41
C PRO A 90 -2.28 -29.10 -5.99
N VAL A 91 -1.64 -28.10 -5.38
CA VAL A 91 -0.19 -28.09 -5.06
C VAL A 91 0.09 -27.94 -3.56
N LYS A 92 -0.93 -28.07 -2.69
CA LYS A 92 -0.81 -27.86 -1.25
C LYS A 92 0.16 -28.80 -0.53
N ASN A 93 0.62 -29.86 -1.18
CA ASN A 93 1.67 -30.73 -0.66
C ASN A 93 3.09 -30.24 -1.01
N ASP A 94 3.21 -29.35 -2.00
CA ASP A 94 4.48 -28.89 -2.55
C ASP A 94 4.90 -27.50 -2.01
N ILE A 95 3.92 -26.66 -1.67
CA ILE A 95 4.11 -25.30 -1.14
C ILE A 95 3.21 -25.07 0.08
N THR A 96 3.54 -24.09 0.92
CA THR A 96 2.64 -23.59 1.97
C THR A 96 1.76 -22.46 1.43
N ARG A 97 0.58 -22.24 2.02
CA ARG A 97 -0.28 -21.10 1.67
C ARG A 97 0.42 -19.78 1.94
N ALA A 98 1.17 -19.71 3.04
CA ALA A 98 2.02 -18.59 3.42
C ALA A 98 3.05 -18.24 2.32
N ASP A 99 3.77 -19.25 1.79
CA ASP A 99 4.69 -19.02 0.67
C ASP A 99 3.95 -18.62 -0.62
N LEU A 100 2.76 -19.16 -0.87
CA LEU A 100 1.96 -18.78 -2.04
C LEU A 100 1.51 -17.31 -1.98
N TYR A 101 0.99 -16.83 -0.85
CA TYR A 101 0.53 -15.45 -0.69
C TYR A 101 1.68 -14.45 -0.88
N ALA A 102 2.80 -14.71 -0.19
CA ALA A 102 4.06 -14.01 -0.39
C ALA A 102 4.53 -14.00 -1.85
N TYR A 103 4.52 -15.16 -2.50
CA TYR A 103 4.97 -15.29 -3.88
C TYR A 103 4.06 -14.55 -4.86
N ALA A 104 2.74 -14.60 -4.64
CA ALA A 104 1.77 -13.87 -5.44
C ALA A 104 1.98 -12.36 -5.38
N GLY A 105 2.32 -11.80 -4.21
CA GLY A 105 2.71 -10.40 -4.07
C GLY A 105 3.91 -10.02 -4.93
N VAL A 106 4.97 -10.84 -4.91
CA VAL A 106 6.17 -10.61 -5.75
C VAL A 106 5.85 -10.74 -7.24
N VAL A 107 5.11 -11.78 -7.64
CA VAL A 107 4.74 -11.99 -9.05
C VAL A 107 3.90 -10.81 -9.54
N ALA A 108 2.94 -10.34 -8.74
CA ALA A 108 2.09 -9.21 -9.07
C ALA A 108 2.87 -7.90 -9.21
N ALA A 109 3.77 -7.61 -8.28
CA ALA A 109 4.61 -6.41 -8.37
C ALA A 109 5.59 -6.49 -9.55
N ASN A 110 6.21 -7.64 -9.78
CA ASN A 110 7.10 -7.84 -10.94
C ASN A 110 6.34 -7.74 -12.27
N TYR A 111 5.08 -8.19 -12.31
CA TYR A 111 4.21 -7.99 -13.45
C TYR A 111 3.96 -6.49 -13.69
N ALA A 112 3.64 -5.74 -12.63
CA ALA A 112 3.34 -4.32 -12.69
C ALA A 112 4.58 -3.41 -12.90
N SER A 113 5.80 -3.91 -12.65
CA SER A 113 7.06 -3.17 -12.80
C SER A 113 7.75 -3.37 -14.14
N SER A 114 7.25 -4.30 -14.97
CA SER A 114 7.96 -4.99 -16.07
C SER A 114 8.62 -4.15 -17.17
N ARG A 115 8.51 -2.81 -17.15
CA ARG A 115 9.23 -1.89 -18.05
C ARG A 115 10.44 -1.20 -17.42
N ASP A 116 10.45 -1.07 -16.11
CA ASP A 116 11.36 -0.16 -15.39
C ASP A 116 12.14 -0.86 -14.26
N ALA A 117 11.62 -1.96 -13.72
CA ALA A 117 12.34 -2.82 -12.78
C ALA A 117 11.95 -4.29 -13.00
N VAL A 118 12.94 -5.18 -12.99
CA VAL A 118 12.74 -6.63 -13.08
C VAL A 118 13.25 -7.26 -11.80
N PHE A 119 12.37 -7.96 -11.11
CA PHE A 119 12.72 -8.71 -9.93
C PHE A 119 13.35 -10.04 -10.35
N ASP A 120 14.52 -10.33 -9.80
CA ASP A 120 15.13 -11.65 -9.92
C ASP A 120 14.35 -12.65 -9.06
N MET A 121 13.33 -13.26 -9.68
CA MET A 121 12.42 -14.21 -9.03
C MET A 121 13.15 -15.40 -8.40
N THR A 122 14.37 -15.73 -8.85
CA THR A 122 15.20 -16.81 -8.29
C THR A 122 15.67 -16.52 -6.85
N LYS A 123 15.56 -15.26 -6.41
CA LYS A 123 15.91 -14.84 -5.05
C LYS A 123 14.77 -15.05 -4.05
N PHE A 124 13.55 -15.32 -4.50
CA PHE A 124 12.43 -15.59 -3.61
C PHE A 124 12.76 -16.75 -2.66
N LYS A 125 12.44 -16.56 -1.38
CA LYS A 125 12.70 -17.56 -0.34
C LYS A 125 11.39 -18.22 0.05
N VAL A 126 11.40 -19.54 -0.04
CA VAL A 126 10.37 -20.42 0.50
C VAL A 126 10.79 -20.92 1.88
N GLY A 127 9.81 -21.29 2.66
CA GLY A 127 9.97 -21.84 3.99
C GLY A 127 9.09 -21.20 5.05
N ARG A 128 8.06 -20.45 4.66
CA ARG A 128 7.04 -19.98 5.60
C ARG A 128 6.17 -21.13 6.06
N HIS A 129 5.64 -21.01 7.27
CA HIS A 129 4.73 -21.98 7.84
C HIS A 129 3.31 -21.45 7.75
N ASP A 130 2.37 -22.33 7.41
CA ASP A 130 0.96 -22.00 7.54
C ASP A 130 0.61 -21.97 9.04
N CYS A 131 -0.02 -20.90 9.52
CA CYS A 131 -0.44 -20.82 10.92
C CYS A 131 -1.51 -21.86 11.26
N SER A 132 -2.38 -22.18 10.28
CA SER A 132 -3.46 -23.16 10.39
C SER A 132 -3.82 -23.80 9.05
N GLU A 133 -4.61 -24.87 9.09
CA GLU A 133 -5.11 -25.52 7.87
C GLU A 133 -6.13 -24.65 7.12
N SER A 134 -7.00 -23.90 7.81
CA SER A 134 -8.03 -23.06 7.21
C SER A 134 -7.48 -21.77 6.59
N GLY A 135 -6.51 -21.13 7.26
CA GLY A 135 -6.03 -19.79 6.90
C GLY A 135 -7.00 -18.65 7.24
N ASP A 136 -8.05 -18.95 8.01
CA ASP A 136 -9.02 -17.99 8.54
C ASP A 136 -8.92 -18.06 10.05
N GLU A 137 -8.30 -17.05 10.65
CA GLU A 137 -8.01 -16.99 12.09
C GLU A 137 -8.49 -15.68 12.69
N THR A 138 -9.11 -15.75 13.86
CA THR A 138 -9.74 -14.57 14.50
C THR A 138 -8.92 -13.99 15.65
N ASP A 139 -7.87 -14.69 16.07
CA ASP A 139 -7.02 -14.37 17.22
C ASP A 139 -5.60 -13.94 16.80
N LEU A 140 -5.46 -13.37 15.61
CA LEU A 140 -4.21 -12.79 15.12
C LEU A 140 -3.95 -11.43 15.81
N ASP A 141 -2.70 -11.20 16.21
CA ASP A 141 -2.25 -9.92 16.77
C ASP A 141 -1.83 -8.95 15.66
N GLU A 142 -2.83 -8.38 14.99
CA GLU A 142 -2.66 -7.50 13.84
C GLU A 142 -2.53 -6.03 14.27
N HIS A 143 -1.43 -5.40 13.85
CA HIS A 143 -1.10 -4.03 14.21
C HIS A 143 -1.06 -3.15 12.95
N PHE A 144 -2.21 -2.86 12.34
CA PHE A 144 -2.25 -2.03 11.13
C PHE A 144 -1.82 -0.57 11.39
N PRO A 145 -1.28 0.13 10.37
CA PRO A 145 -0.86 1.52 10.53
C PRO A 145 -2.06 2.44 10.77
N SER A 146 -1.85 3.49 11.57
CA SER A 146 -2.85 4.56 11.71
C SER A 146 -3.14 5.21 10.36
N ASN A 147 -4.41 5.51 10.12
CA ASN A 147 -4.84 6.29 8.95
C ASN A 147 -4.53 7.79 9.08
N ASN A 148 -3.99 8.25 10.22
CA ASN A 148 -3.85 9.67 10.59
C ASN A 148 -2.42 10.05 10.95
N PHE A 149 -1.41 9.45 10.31
CA PHE A 149 -0.03 9.91 10.46
C PHE A 149 0.07 11.41 10.17
N GLN A 150 0.77 12.11 11.05
CA GLN A 150 0.94 13.56 10.97
C GLN A 150 2.21 13.96 10.24
N ASN A 151 3.20 13.07 10.18
CA ASN A 151 4.49 13.33 9.57
C ASN A 151 5.16 12.01 9.18
N VAL A 152 6.29 12.12 8.49
CA VAL A 152 7.03 10.97 8.00
C VAL A 152 7.70 10.19 9.14
N GLU A 153 7.95 10.82 10.28
CA GLU A 153 8.53 10.19 11.47
C GLU A 153 7.57 9.18 12.10
N GLU A 154 6.28 9.48 12.20
CA GLU A 154 5.25 8.54 12.67
C GLU A 154 5.13 7.34 11.71
N LEU A 155 5.12 7.60 10.41
CA LEU A 155 5.12 6.56 9.38
C LEU A 155 6.35 5.65 9.48
N HIS A 156 7.54 6.24 9.58
CA HIS A 156 8.77 5.48 9.73
C HIS A 156 8.83 4.74 11.06
N ALA A 157 8.36 5.32 12.17
CA ALA A 157 8.31 4.64 13.46
C ALA A 157 7.46 3.37 13.37
N TYR A 158 6.33 3.42 12.67
CA TYR A 158 5.52 2.25 12.38
C TYR A 158 6.29 1.20 11.57
N PHE A 159 6.76 1.54 10.36
CA PHE A 159 7.41 0.57 9.48
C PHE A 159 8.77 0.07 10.01
N ASN A 160 9.46 0.86 10.83
CA ASN A 160 10.67 0.43 11.52
C ASN A 160 10.36 -0.59 12.62
N LYS A 161 9.35 -0.32 13.45
CA LYS A 161 8.89 -1.29 14.47
C LYS A 161 8.36 -2.55 13.79
N GLU A 162 7.53 -2.37 12.77
CA GLU A 162 6.78 -3.45 12.14
C GLU A 162 7.60 -4.22 11.10
N PHE A 163 8.70 -3.70 10.57
CA PHE A 163 9.43 -4.44 9.54
C PHE A 163 10.95 -4.23 9.59
N GLY A 164 11.43 -3.38 10.50
CA GLY A 164 12.85 -3.00 10.57
C GLY A 164 13.30 -2.15 9.40
N LEU A 165 12.37 -1.54 8.65
CA LEU A 165 12.69 -0.71 7.50
C LEU A 165 13.31 0.62 7.95
N SER A 166 14.26 1.11 7.18
CA SER A 166 14.73 2.48 7.25
C SER A 166 13.67 3.46 6.72
N LEU A 167 13.89 4.76 6.93
CA LEU A 167 13.01 5.80 6.40
C LEU A 167 12.87 5.70 4.87
N GLN A 168 13.99 5.58 4.16
CA GLN A 168 14.00 5.47 2.69
C GLN A 168 13.24 4.24 2.21
N GLU A 169 13.42 3.11 2.88
CA GLU A 169 12.71 1.87 2.61
C GLU A 169 11.20 2.00 2.91
N SER A 170 10.82 2.72 3.98
CA SER A 170 9.42 2.98 4.34
C SER A 170 8.73 3.85 3.28
N VAL A 171 9.39 4.89 2.78
CA VAL A 171 8.87 5.75 1.69
C VAL A 171 8.80 4.97 0.37
N ALA A 172 9.75 4.07 0.10
CA ALA A 172 9.70 3.17 -1.05
C ALA A 172 8.48 2.23 -0.99
N LEU A 173 8.20 1.67 0.18
CA LEU A 173 7.05 0.77 0.39
C LEU A 173 5.72 1.47 0.07
N MET A 174 5.56 2.73 0.47
CA MET A 174 4.37 3.53 0.16
C MET A 174 4.14 3.70 -1.35
N GLY A 175 5.19 3.58 -2.17
CA GLY A 175 5.08 3.58 -3.64
C GLY A 175 4.20 2.46 -4.20
N ALA A 176 3.90 1.42 -3.42
CA ALA A 176 2.92 0.39 -3.77
C ALA A 176 1.52 0.97 -4.02
N HIS A 177 1.18 2.13 -3.47
CA HIS A 177 -0.05 2.87 -3.78
C HIS A 177 -0.12 3.38 -5.22
N SER A 178 0.93 3.20 -6.03
CA SER A 178 0.81 3.30 -7.49
C SER A 178 -0.19 2.29 -8.06
N LEU A 179 -0.43 1.18 -7.36
CA LEU A 179 -1.33 0.12 -7.78
C LEU A 179 -2.73 0.25 -7.17
N GLY A 180 -3.72 0.06 -8.04
CA GLY A 180 -5.12 -0.07 -7.67
C GLY A 180 -5.72 1.23 -7.12
N ARG A 181 -6.63 1.04 -6.16
CA ARG A 181 -7.50 2.11 -5.64
C ARG A 181 -8.17 1.69 -4.33
N MET A 182 -8.73 2.67 -3.65
CA MET A 182 -9.64 2.46 -2.53
C MET A 182 -11.08 2.29 -3.01
N GLU A 183 -11.82 1.48 -2.26
CA GLU A 183 -13.26 1.26 -2.43
C GLU A 183 -13.94 1.56 -1.10
N THR A 184 -14.99 2.39 -1.13
CA THR A 184 -15.70 2.85 0.07
C THR A 184 -16.23 1.70 0.92
N ALA A 185 -16.64 0.60 0.27
CA ALA A 185 -17.14 -0.60 0.94
C ALA A 185 -16.06 -1.36 1.73
N ASN A 186 -14.78 -1.18 1.41
CA ASN A 186 -13.67 -1.87 2.07
C ASN A 186 -13.07 -0.99 3.18
N SER A 187 -12.74 0.27 2.89
CA SER A 187 -11.98 1.11 3.83
C SER A 187 -12.69 2.41 4.25
N GLY A 188 -13.84 2.73 3.65
CA GLY A 188 -14.51 4.02 3.78
C GLY A 188 -13.89 5.16 2.96
N TYR A 189 -12.78 4.90 2.27
CA TYR A 189 -12.14 5.84 1.33
C TYR A 189 -12.46 5.49 -0.12
N GLU A 190 -12.40 6.47 -1.03
CA GLU A 190 -12.75 6.26 -2.43
C GLU A 190 -11.77 6.93 -3.39
N GLY A 191 -11.31 6.14 -4.37
CA GLY A 191 -10.59 6.64 -5.52
C GLY A 191 -9.19 6.05 -5.67
N PRO A 192 -8.54 6.27 -6.83
CA PRO A 192 -7.16 5.88 -7.06
C PRO A 192 -6.17 6.94 -6.56
N TRP A 193 -4.95 6.52 -6.26
CA TRP A 193 -3.86 7.46 -5.98
C TRP A 193 -3.29 8.09 -7.25
N VAL A 194 -3.19 7.30 -8.34
CA VAL A 194 -2.58 7.72 -9.61
C VAL A 194 -3.62 7.83 -10.74
N PRO A 195 -3.37 8.69 -11.76
CA PRO A 195 -4.36 8.97 -12.80
C PRO A 195 -4.53 7.85 -13.82
N GLY A 196 -5.77 7.68 -14.29
CA GLY A 196 -6.09 6.91 -15.50
C GLY A 196 -5.62 5.45 -15.43
N THR A 197 -4.95 4.99 -16.48
CA THR A 197 -4.41 3.63 -16.61
C THR A 197 -3.12 3.40 -15.82
N GLY A 198 -2.65 4.37 -15.04
CA GLY A 198 -1.46 4.23 -14.19
C GLY A 198 -1.64 3.24 -13.03
N GLN A 199 -2.89 2.94 -12.66
CA GLN A 199 -3.25 2.07 -11.52
C GLN A 199 -2.78 0.61 -11.64
N ASP A 200 -2.31 0.19 -12.81
CA ASP A 200 -1.82 -1.17 -13.03
C ASP A 200 -0.28 -1.21 -13.18
N VAL A 201 0.39 -0.08 -12.92
CA VAL A 201 1.84 0.09 -13.15
C VAL A 201 2.52 0.62 -11.89
N LEU A 202 3.60 -0.04 -11.46
CA LEU A 202 4.48 0.50 -10.43
C LEU A 202 5.43 1.52 -11.07
N ASN A 203 5.20 2.80 -10.81
CA ASN A 203 6.06 3.88 -11.30
C ASN A 203 6.08 5.09 -10.33
N SER A 204 6.79 6.13 -10.72
CA SER A 204 6.98 7.37 -9.96
C SER A 204 5.80 8.33 -9.99
N ASP A 205 4.68 7.99 -10.64
CA ASP A 205 3.50 8.85 -10.68
C ASP A 205 2.90 9.03 -9.29
N TYR A 206 2.94 8.02 -8.42
CA TYR A 206 2.53 8.16 -7.02
C TYR A 206 3.29 9.30 -6.30
N TYR A 207 4.62 9.31 -6.38
CA TYR A 207 5.42 10.37 -5.76
C TYR A 207 5.17 11.74 -6.40
N ARG A 208 4.87 11.77 -7.71
CA ARG A 208 4.47 13.00 -8.41
C ARG A 208 3.15 13.54 -7.87
N GLU A 209 2.19 12.68 -7.60
CA GLU A 209 0.92 13.06 -6.95
C GLU A 209 1.18 13.62 -5.54
N VAL A 210 2.03 12.97 -4.75
CA VAL A 210 2.37 13.39 -3.39
C VAL A 210 3.06 14.77 -3.33
N VAL A 211 4.02 15.05 -4.22
CA VAL A 211 4.87 16.26 -4.12
C VAL A 211 4.38 17.43 -4.97
N ASN A 212 3.87 17.16 -6.18
CA ASN A 212 3.70 18.21 -7.21
C ASN A 212 2.24 18.66 -7.42
N VAL A 213 1.28 17.96 -6.83
CA VAL A 213 -0.16 18.23 -7.05
C VAL A 213 -0.72 19.03 -5.85
N PRO A 214 -1.56 20.05 -6.08
CA PRO A 214 -2.26 20.72 -5.01
C PRO A 214 -3.36 19.83 -4.43
N TRP A 215 -3.46 19.78 -3.10
CA TRP A 215 -4.44 18.95 -2.40
C TRP A 215 -5.20 19.71 -1.31
N PHE A 216 -6.48 19.34 -1.18
CA PHE A 216 -7.40 19.88 -0.18
C PHE A 216 -8.01 18.75 0.62
N LEU A 217 -8.00 18.86 1.95
CA LEU A 217 -8.61 17.86 2.82
C LEU A 217 -10.13 17.82 2.61
N LYS A 218 -10.68 16.61 2.55
CA LYS A 218 -12.10 16.30 2.40
C LYS A 218 -12.51 15.29 3.46
N THR A 219 -13.54 15.64 4.23
CA THR A 219 -14.20 14.69 5.13
C THR A 219 -15.07 13.73 4.32
N MET A 220 -15.00 12.44 4.64
CA MET A 220 -15.77 11.42 3.94
C MET A 220 -17.26 11.46 4.32
N PRO A 221 -18.18 11.43 3.33
CA PRO A 221 -19.62 11.48 3.62
C PRO A 221 -20.12 10.29 4.45
N THR A 222 -19.43 9.15 4.37
CA THR A 222 -19.79 7.90 5.04
C THR A 222 -19.31 7.84 6.48
N ASN A 223 -18.27 8.60 6.84
CA ASN A 223 -17.70 8.60 8.18
C ASN A 223 -16.93 9.91 8.41
N SER A 224 -17.39 10.72 9.37
CA SER A 224 -16.80 12.01 9.71
C SER A 224 -15.41 11.93 10.34
N ALA A 225 -14.97 10.75 10.77
CA ALA A 225 -13.61 10.50 11.27
C ALA A 225 -12.64 10.01 10.18
N LYS A 226 -13.09 9.93 8.91
CA LYS A 226 -12.27 9.57 7.76
C LYS A 226 -12.08 10.77 6.85
N HIS A 227 -10.83 11.06 6.55
CA HIS A 227 -10.45 12.17 5.68
C HIS A 227 -9.54 11.68 4.56
N GLN A 228 -9.76 12.22 3.36
CA GLN A 228 -8.87 12.05 2.22
C GLN A 228 -8.66 13.39 1.54
N TRP A 229 -7.62 13.48 0.74
CA TRP A 229 -7.25 14.68 0.03
C TRP A 229 -7.77 14.61 -1.40
N GLN A 230 -8.34 15.71 -1.87
CA GLN A 230 -8.90 15.84 -3.22
C GLN A 230 -8.27 17.02 -3.97
N ARG A 231 -8.23 16.92 -5.30
CA ARG A 231 -7.63 17.95 -6.17
C ARG A 231 -8.42 19.26 -6.21
N ARG A 232 -9.73 19.20 -6.01
CA ARG A 232 -10.61 20.37 -6.10
C ARG A 232 -10.74 21.02 -4.74
N ALA A 233 -10.50 22.33 -4.67
CA ALA A 233 -10.85 23.12 -3.50
C ALA A 233 -12.34 22.93 -3.19
N PRO A 234 -12.74 22.81 -1.91
CA PRO A 234 -14.14 22.92 -1.53
C PRO A 234 -14.67 24.25 -2.08
N SER A 235 -15.69 24.21 -2.94
CA SER A 235 -16.37 25.44 -3.38
C SER A 235 -16.95 26.12 -2.14
N LEU A 236 -16.53 27.37 -1.87
CA LEU A 236 -17.08 28.20 -0.79
C LEU A 236 -18.61 28.12 -0.80
N GLY A 237 -19.20 27.47 0.21
CA GLY A 237 -20.66 27.35 0.37
C GLY A 237 -21.31 26.07 -0.21
N VAL A 238 -20.55 25.13 -0.76
CA VAL A 238 -21.06 23.78 -1.10
C VAL A 238 -20.28 22.77 -0.26
N GLY A 239 -20.89 22.33 0.85
CA GLY A 239 -20.31 21.27 1.69
C GLY A 239 -19.94 20.04 0.87
N ASN A 240 -18.97 19.26 1.37
CA ASN A 240 -18.34 18.03 0.86
C ASN A 240 -19.27 17.11 0.03
N SER A 241 -19.73 17.57 -1.11
CA SER A 241 -20.65 16.85 -1.97
C SER A 241 -19.80 16.10 -3.00
N PRO A 242 -20.04 14.79 -3.21
CA PRO A 242 -19.39 14.07 -4.28
C PRO A 242 -19.75 14.78 -5.58
N GLY A 243 -18.74 15.32 -6.27
CA GLY A 243 -18.95 15.95 -7.56
C GLY A 243 -19.67 14.97 -8.48
N GLN A 244 -20.95 15.22 -8.76
CA GLN A 244 -21.71 14.44 -9.71
C GLN A 244 -21.04 14.61 -11.08
N ASN A 245 -20.63 13.50 -11.67
CA ASN A 245 -20.06 13.35 -13.00
C ASN A 245 -18.66 13.96 -13.25
N ARG A 246 -17.63 13.11 -13.19
CA ARG A 246 -16.58 12.87 -14.24
C ARG A 246 -15.34 12.24 -13.61
N GLN A 247 -15.25 10.90 -13.59
CA GLN A 247 -14.13 10.11 -13.02
C GLN A 247 -13.87 10.42 -11.53
N PRO A 248 -13.47 9.46 -10.68
CA PRO A 248 -12.88 9.85 -9.41
C PRO A 248 -11.60 10.62 -9.76
N ASP A 249 -11.54 11.91 -9.36
CA ASP A 249 -10.26 12.61 -9.29
C ASP A 249 -9.32 11.76 -8.40
N ASN A 250 -8.02 11.75 -8.69
CA ASN A 250 -7.05 11.08 -7.82
C ASN A 250 -7.15 11.61 -6.39
N VAL A 251 -6.70 10.81 -5.43
CA VAL A 251 -6.83 11.10 -4.00
C VAL A 251 -5.56 10.72 -3.25
N LEU A 252 -5.33 11.35 -2.10
CA LEU A 252 -4.33 10.90 -1.12
C LEU A 252 -5.02 10.64 0.22
N LEU A 253 -4.46 9.77 1.05
CA LEU A 253 -4.80 9.66 2.47
C LEU A 253 -3.93 10.61 3.29
N ASN A 254 -4.27 10.81 4.57
CA ASN A 254 -3.41 11.56 5.48
C ASN A 254 -2.00 10.94 5.56
N THR A 255 -1.91 9.60 5.54
CA THR A 255 -0.64 8.86 5.54
C THR A 255 0.21 9.13 4.29
N ASP A 256 -0.40 9.33 3.13
CA ASP A 256 0.30 9.71 1.90
C ASP A 256 0.75 11.17 1.95
N ALA A 257 -0.11 12.07 2.43
CA ALA A 257 0.21 13.49 2.58
C ALA A 257 1.37 13.70 3.57
N ALA A 258 1.39 12.93 4.66
CA ALA A 258 2.42 12.95 5.69
C ALA A 258 3.84 12.59 5.18
N LEU A 259 3.95 12.00 3.98
CA LEU A 259 5.24 11.81 3.32
C LEU A 259 5.88 13.14 2.90
N ALA A 260 5.07 14.14 2.56
CA ALA A 260 5.55 15.37 1.95
C ALA A 260 5.25 16.64 2.74
N VAL A 261 4.38 16.56 3.76
CA VAL A 261 4.06 17.71 4.63
C VAL A 261 3.88 17.28 6.09
N ASN A 262 4.16 18.19 7.01
CA ASN A 262 3.83 18.05 8.42
C ASN A 262 2.40 18.55 8.66
N LEU A 263 1.56 17.65 9.16
CA LEU A 263 0.16 17.89 9.52
C LEU A 263 0.04 18.05 11.03
N GLN A 264 -1.04 18.71 11.46
CA GLN A 264 -1.43 18.80 12.87
C GLN A 264 -2.88 18.32 12.99
N LEU A 265 -3.02 17.00 13.18
CA LEU A 265 -4.31 16.33 13.17
C LEU A 265 -4.75 15.97 14.59
N ASN A 266 -6.05 15.92 14.81
CA ASN A 266 -6.61 15.18 15.94
C ASN A 266 -6.55 13.68 15.58
N GLN A 267 -5.88 12.88 16.39
CA GLN A 267 -5.63 11.46 16.09
C GLN A 267 -6.91 10.61 16.06
N ASP A 268 -7.93 10.97 16.85
CA ASP A 268 -9.19 10.24 16.92
C ASP A 268 -10.10 10.53 15.72
N THR A 269 -10.04 11.76 15.19
CA THR A 269 -10.95 12.21 14.13
C THR A 269 -10.28 12.31 12.75
N GLY A 270 -8.96 12.42 12.68
CA GLY A 270 -8.22 12.66 11.44
C GLY A 270 -8.41 14.05 10.84
N ALA A 271 -9.14 14.94 11.52
CA ALA A 271 -9.32 16.33 11.13
C ALA A 271 -8.15 17.19 11.64
N PHE A 272 -7.93 18.34 11.01
CA PHE A 272 -7.02 19.34 11.56
C PHE A 272 -7.46 19.79 12.96
N GLN A 273 -6.48 20.06 13.81
CA GLN A 273 -6.72 20.77 15.06
C GLN A 273 -7.17 22.21 14.78
N ASP A 274 -7.84 22.85 15.74
CA ASP A 274 -8.37 24.20 15.56
C ASP A 274 -7.26 25.20 15.16
N GLY A 275 -7.42 25.83 14.00
CA GLY A 275 -6.47 26.81 13.47
C GLY A 275 -5.22 26.22 12.79
N ALA A 276 -5.10 24.89 12.71
CA ALA A 276 -3.99 24.20 12.06
C ALA A 276 -4.25 23.82 10.58
N GLU A 277 -5.42 24.17 10.04
CA GLU A 277 -5.79 23.85 8.67
C GLU A 277 -4.77 24.37 7.65
N CYS A 278 -4.39 23.49 6.73
CA CYS A 278 -3.46 23.81 5.65
C CYS A 278 -3.84 23.08 4.35
N VAL A 279 -3.27 23.55 3.25
CA VAL A 279 -3.37 22.89 1.93
C VAL A 279 -2.00 22.40 1.48
N MET A 280 -1.94 21.26 0.79
CA MET A 280 -0.69 20.88 0.13
C MET A 280 -0.55 21.77 -1.10
N CYS A 281 0.51 22.57 -1.14
CA CYS A 281 0.78 23.47 -2.23
C CYS A 281 1.68 22.81 -3.28
N PRO A 282 1.52 23.16 -4.57
CA PRO A 282 2.46 22.70 -5.57
C PRO A 282 3.77 23.52 -5.47
N PRO A 283 4.90 23.01 -5.99
CA PRO A 283 6.18 23.69 -5.91
C PRO A 283 6.14 25.12 -6.43
N ASN A 284 6.78 26.04 -5.70
CA ASN A 284 6.93 27.45 -6.06
C ASN A 284 5.61 28.25 -6.19
N ARG A 285 4.49 27.79 -5.61
CA ARG A 285 3.22 28.54 -5.61
C ARG A 285 2.82 29.02 -4.23
N ARG A 286 2.08 30.13 -4.23
CA ARG A 286 1.42 30.70 -3.04
C ARG A 286 0.15 29.89 -2.71
N PRO A 287 -0.32 29.93 -1.45
CA PRO A 287 -1.57 29.30 -1.07
C PRO A 287 -2.74 29.74 -1.97
N PRO A 288 -3.72 28.85 -2.20
CA PRO A 288 -4.90 29.17 -2.99
C PRO A 288 -5.68 30.36 -2.40
N PRO A 289 -6.47 31.07 -3.22
CA PRO A 289 -7.36 32.12 -2.73
C PRO A 289 -8.30 31.56 -1.66
N GLY A 290 -8.32 32.17 -0.47
CA GLY A 290 -9.10 31.67 0.68
C GLY A 290 -8.42 31.83 2.04
N GLY A 291 -7.13 32.15 2.07
CA GLY A 291 -6.40 32.48 3.30
C GLY A 291 -5.87 31.28 4.09
N ILE A 292 -6.18 30.04 3.68
CA ILE A 292 -5.60 28.82 4.25
C ILE A 292 -4.12 28.74 3.80
N PRO A 293 -3.16 28.60 4.73
CA PRO A 293 -1.74 28.52 4.40
C PRO A 293 -1.36 27.20 3.72
N CYS A 294 -0.19 27.18 3.09
CA CYS A 294 0.44 25.91 2.70
C CYS A 294 0.86 25.14 3.95
N CYS A 295 0.75 23.81 3.91
CA CYS A 295 1.30 22.96 4.96
C CYS A 295 2.82 23.13 5.05
N ASP A 296 3.38 22.84 6.22
CA ASP A 296 4.83 22.81 6.38
C ASP A 296 5.43 21.66 5.56
N GLU A 297 6.40 21.98 4.71
CA GLU A 297 7.03 21.06 3.75
C GLU A 297 8.44 20.63 4.22
N ASP A 298 8.91 21.10 5.38
CA ASP A 298 10.22 20.75 5.93
C ASP A 298 10.20 19.34 6.54
N THR A 299 10.31 18.34 5.68
CA THR A 299 10.33 16.93 6.05
C THR A 299 11.24 16.12 5.13
N PRO A 300 12.06 15.20 5.68
CA PRO A 300 12.95 14.37 4.86
C PRO A 300 12.18 13.45 3.90
N GLY A 301 10.91 13.12 4.19
CA GLY A 301 10.07 12.35 3.29
C GLY A 301 9.84 13.03 1.94
N ARG A 302 9.69 14.35 1.93
CA ARG A 302 9.50 15.15 0.71
C ARG A 302 10.72 15.08 -0.19
N GLU A 303 11.92 15.10 0.40
CA GLU A 303 13.18 14.97 -0.33
C GLU A 303 13.31 13.60 -0.99
N ILE A 304 13.01 12.53 -0.25
CA ILE A 304 13.03 11.15 -0.78
C ILE A 304 12.01 10.99 -1.91
N CYS A 305 10.76 11.44 -1.71
CA CYS A 305 9.74 11.43 -2.76
C CYS A 305 10.22 12.21 -4.01
N SER A 306 10.85 13.37 -3.82
CA SER A 306 11.40 14.17 -4.92
C SER A 306 12.50 13.45 -5.69
N GLN A 307 13.36 12.68 -5.00
CA GLN A 307 14.38 11.83 -5.63
C GLN A 307 13.71 10.74 -6.47
N TYR A 308 12.70 10.05 -5.94
CA TYR A 308 11.97 8.98 -6.62
C TYR A 308 11.18 9.46 -7.84
N ILE A 309 10.75 10.72 -7.89
CA ILE A 309 10.17 11.35 -9.09
C ILE A 309 11.18 11.41 -10.24
N THR A 310 12.47 11.59 -9.92
CA THR A 310 13.55 11.73 -10.92
C THR A 310 14.22 10.41 -11.28
N ASP A 311 14.23 9.44 -10.37
CA ASP A 311 14.81 8.10 -10.54
C ASP A 311 13.73 7.01 -10.43
N ASN A 312 12.97 6.84 -11.51
CA ASN A 312 11.84 5.90 -11.56
C ASN A 312 12.26 4.44 -11.26
N PRO A 313 13.38 3.90 -11.78
CA PRO A 313 13.84 2.56 -11.38
C PRO A 313 14.41 2.52 -9.95
N GLY A 314 14.98 3.63 -9.47
CA GLY A 314 15.70 3.70 -8.19
C GLY A 314 14.83 3.32 -7.00
N TRP A 315 13.62 3.87 -6.91
CA TRP A 315 12.72 3.61 -5.77
C TRP A 315 12.21 2.17 -5.72
N MET A 316 12.11 1.50 -6.87
CA MET A 316 11.78 0.07 -6.96
C MET A 316 12.98 -0.83 -6.64
N CYS A 317 14.18 -0.27 -6.55
CA CYS A 317 15.42 -1.00 -6.21
C CYS A 317 15.87 -0.77 -4.77
N ASP A 318 15.36 0.28 -4.13
CA ASP A 318 15.48 0.55 -2.70
C ASP A 318 14.50 -0.31 -1.91
#